data_AF-A0A916NRC3-F1
#
_entry.id   AF-A0A916NRC3-F1
#
_cell.length_a   1.000
_cell.length_b   1.000
_cell.length_c   1.000
_cell.angle_alpha   90.00
_cell.angle_beta   90.00
_cell.angle_gamma   90.00
#
_symmetry.space_group_name_H-M   'P 1'
#
loop_
_entity.id
_entity.type
_entity.pdbx_description
1 polymer ?
#
loop_
_entity_poly.entity_id
_entity_poly.type
_entity_poly.pdbx_seq_one_letter_code
_entity_poly.pdbx_strand_id
1 'polypeptide(L)'
;MSLLQPAGEEGGGSRCAIQVELSTSKESQLIQSRSGRISASGDPEVIRQFDQDIPQLRNKNLSAIFDYPLTRAIEYTIYDTDILSVLRGIPKEIAVNKKDVNTALREAQERAEIKLAELAK
;
A
#
# COMPACT_ATOMS: atom_id res chain seq x y z
N MET A 1 -4.16 20.30 32.80
CA MET A 1 -3.41 21.52 32.42
C MET A 1 -2.98 21.33 30.98
N SER A 2 -3.83 21.75 30.04
CA SER A 2 -3.53 22.83 29.06
C SER A 2 -2.42 22.41 28.10
N LEU A 3 -2.68 22.10 26.83
CA LEU A 3 -3.29 23.01 25.85
C LEU A 3 -3.96 22.23 24.71
N LEU A 4 -5.26 22.44 24.56
CA LEU A 4 -5.88 22.47 23.23
C LEU A 4 -5.40 23.76 22.53
N GLN A 5 -4.93 23.60 21.29
CA GLN A 5 -4.63 24.52 20.18
C GLN A 5 -4.93 26.03 20.33
N PRO A 6 -4.21 26.84 19.54
CA PRO A 6 -4.87 27.83 18.70
C PRO A 6 -4.67 27.54 17.22
N ALA A 7 -5.76 27.70 16.48
CA ALA A 7 -5.80 27.76 15.03
C ALA A 7 -4.97 28.94 14.52
N GLY A 8 -4.03 28.66 13.63
CA GLY A 8 -3.31 29.63 12.82
C GLY A 8 -3.23 29.09 11.39
N GLU A 9 -3.76 29.86 10.45
CA GLU A 9 -3.92 29.54 9.02
C GLU A 9 -2.57 29.51 8.29
N GLU A 10 -1.69 28.57 8.61
CA GLU A 10 -0.57 28.14 7.73
C GLU A 10 -0.35 26.60 7.76
N GLY A 11 -1.26 25.88 8.41
CA GLY A 11 -0.96 24.60 9.07
C GLY A 11 -1.41 23.32 8.36
N GLY A 12 -1.56 23.28 7.03
CA GLY A 12 -1.92 22.05 6.33
C GLY A 12 -0.76 21.04 6.23
N GLY A 13 0.39 21.50 5.74
CA GLY A 13 1.58 20.67 5.52
C GLY A 13 2.26 20.22 6.81
N SER A 14 2.45 21.12 7.77
CA SER A 14 3.15 20.83 9.03
C SER A 14 2.38 19.83 9.91
N ARG A 15 1.04 19.83 9.86
CA ARG A 15 0.22 18.84 10.59
C ARG A 15 0.32 17.46 9.95
N CYS A 16 0.37 17.38 8.61
CA CYS A 16 0.63 16.13 7.91
C CYS A 16 2.04 15.59 8.18
N ALA A 17 3.06 16.45 8.25
CA ALA A 17 4.43 16.02 8.56
C ALA A 17 4.52 15.39 9.96
N ILE A 18 3.94 16.04 10.97
CA ILE A 18 3.88 15.50 12.34
C ILE A 18 3.08 14.20 12.39
N GLN A 19 1.99 14.10 11.63
CA GLN A 19 1.20 12.88 11.54
C GLN A 19 1.98 11.72 10.92
N VAL A 20 2.79 11.98 9.89
CA VAL A 20 3.68 10.99 9.29
C VAL A 20 4.71 10.53 10.30
N GLU A 21 5.40 11.45 10.99
CA GLU A 21 6.38 11.12 12.02
C GLU A 21 5.79 10.24 13.13
N LEU A 22 4.61 10.60 13.63
CA LEU A 22 3.90 9.83 14.65
C LEU A 22 3.55 8.42 14.15
N SER A 23 3.10 8.29 12.91
CA SER A 23 2.74 7.01 12.30
C SER A 23 3.96 6.12 12.02
N THR A 24 5.12 6.74 11.76
CA THR A 24 6.40 6.05 11.55
C THR A 24 7.20 5.81 12.82
N SER A 25 6.74 6.33 13.96
CA SER A 25 7.41 6.09 15.24
C SER A 25 7.41 4.60 15.59
N LYS A 26 8.47 4.16 16.29
CA LYS A 26 8.64 2.75 16.69
C LYS A 26 7.46 2.22 17.50
N GLU A 27 6.92 3.03 18.40
CA GLU A 27 5.76 2.66 19.23
C GLU A 27 4.50 2.42 18.38
N SER A 28 4.19 3.34 17.47
CA SER A 28 3.08 3.17 16.53
C SER A 28 3.27 1.92 15.66
N GLN A 29 4.48 1.69 15.16
CA GLN A 29 4.78 0.52 14.34
C GLN A 29 4.69 -0.80 15.11
N LEU A 30 5.04 -0.81 16.41
CA LEU A 30 4.86 -1.97 17.29
C LEU A 30 3.37 -2.30 17.46
N ILE A 31 2.55 -1.29 17.79
CA ILE A 31 1.10 -1.46 17.95
C ILE A 31 0.47 -2.00 16.66
N GLN A 32 0.85 -1.40 15.52
CA GLN A 32 0.34 -1.81 14.21
C GLN A 32 0.80 -3.23 13.84
N SER A 33 2.03 -3.60 14.17
CA SER A 33 2.56 -4.94 13.88
C SER A 33 1.91 -6.03 14.72
N ARG A 34 1.62 -5.75 16.01
CA ARG A 34 0.83 -6.67 16.84
C ARG A 34 -0.55 -6.96 16.29
N SER A 35 -1.15 -6.00 15.59
CA SER A 35 -2.41 -6.16 14.84
C SER A 35 -2.26 -6.79 13.45
N GLY A 36 -1.07 -7.30 13.10
CA GLY A 36 -0.82 -8.01 11.85
C GLY A 36 -0.46 -7.13 10.65
N ARG A 37 -0.11 -5.85 10.84
CA ARG A 37 0.43 -4.99 9.77
C ARG A 37 1.94 -5.12 9.64
N ILE A 38 2.45 -5.22 8.42
CA ILE A 38 3.89 -5.28 8.17
C ILE A 38 4.50 -3.89 8.42
N SER A 39 5.52 -3.81 9.27
CA SER A 39 6.25 -2.57 9.53
C SER A 39 7.19 -2.23 8.37
N ALA A 40 7.37 -0.92 8.12
CA ALA A 40 8.35 -0.40 7.18
C ALA A 40 9.78 -0.36 7.74
N SER A 41 9.98 -0.37 9.07
CA SER A 41 11.32 -0.14 9.65
C SER A 41 12.26 -1.34 9.59
N GLY A 42 11.78 -2.54 9.21
CA GLY A 42 12.60 -3.76 9.20
C GLY A 42 13.15 -4.16 10.58
N ASP A 43 12.73 -3.49 11.67
CA ASP A 43 13.25 -3.73 13.01
C ASP A 43 12.89 -5.15 13.49
N PRO A 44 13.88 -5.94 13.93
CA PRO A 44 13.64 -7.34 14.33
C PRO A 44 12.73 -7.44 15.57
N GLU A 45 12.72 -6.43 16.45
CA GLU A 45 11.81 -6.39 17.60
C GLU A 45 10.35 -6.23 17.17
N VAL A 46 10.10 -5.44 16.14
CA VAL A 46 8.76 -5.19 15.59
C VAL A 46 8.25 -6.44 14.86
N ILE A 47 9.13 -7.09 14.10
CA ILE A 47 8.83 -8.34 13.39
C ILE A 47 8.48 -9.48 14.35
N ARG A 48 9.19 -9.61 15.48
CA ARG A 48 8.89 -10.63 16.51
C ARG A 48 7.53 -10.43 17.19
N GLN A 49 7.07 -9.18 17.26
CA GLN A 49 5.77 -8.84 17.85
C GLN A 49 4.62 -8.91 16.85
N PHE A 50 4.91 -9.23 15.59
CA PHE A 50 3.89 -9.38 14.57
C PHE A 50 2.81 -10.37 15.04
N ASP A 51 1.55 -9.98 14.88
CA ASP A 51 0.38 -10.86 15.01
C ASP A 51 0.04 -11.37 16.43
N GLN A 52 0.73 -10.91 17.47
CA GLN A 52 0.50 -11.36 18.86
C GLN A 52 -0.94 -11.16 19.36
N ASP A 53 -1.67 -10.18 18.81
CA ASP A 53 -3.04 -9.84 19.21
C ASP A 53 -4.11 -10.57 18.37
N ILE A 54 -3.72 -11.39 17.38
CA ILE A 54 -4.65 -12.12 16.53
C ILE A 54 -4.68 -13.60 16.94
N PRO A 55 -5.73 -14.05 17.66
CA PRO A 55 -5.79 -15.42 18.16
C PRO A 55 -5.83 -16.49 17.06
N GLN A 56 -6.30 -16.16 15.85
CA GLN A 56 -6.46 -17.08 14.72
C GLN A 56 -5.14 -17.45 14.03
N LEU A 57 -4.11 -16.63 14.22
CA LEU A 57 -2.82 -16.77 13.55
C LEU A 57 -1.74 -17.32 14.52
N ARG A 58 -2.10 -17.52 15.80
CA ARG A 58 -1.30 -18.28 16.78
C ARG A 58 -0.99 -19.69 16.25
N ASN A 59 0.27 -20.09 16.39
CA ASN A 59 0.85 -21.37 15.91
C ASN A 59 1.05 -21.50 14.38
N LYS A 60 0.96 -20.40 13.61
CA LYS A 60 1.37 -20.41 12.20
C LYS A 60 2.83 -19.97 12.03
N ASN A 61 3.49 -20.45 10.97
CA ASN A 61 4.81 -19.97 10.60
C ASN A 61 4.69 -18.60 9.89
N LEU A 62 4.74 -17.53 10.67
CA LEU A 62 4.66 -16.15 10.18
C LEU A 62 6.03 -15.58 9.80
N SER A 63 7.12 -16.24 10.22
CA SER A 63 8.49 -15.86 9.86
C SER A 63 8.72 -15.93 8.35
N ALA A 64 8.06 -16.87 7.67
CA ALA A 64 8.11 -17.02 6.21
C ALA A 64 7.67 -15.76 5.42
N ILE A 65 6.90 -14.87 6.03
CA ILE A 65 6.47 -13.60 5.40
C ILE A 65 7.66 -12.65 5.25
N PHE A 66 8.64 -12.73 6.16
CA PHE A 66 9.78 -11.81 6.24
C PHE A 66 11.08 -12.39 5.67
N ASP A 67 11.08 -13.67 5.24
CA ASP A 67 12.25 -14.33 4.65
C ASP A 67 12.64 -13.73 3.29
N TYR A 68 11.69 -13.12 2.59
CA TYR A 68 11.92 -12.50 1.28
C TYR A 68 12.05 -10.98 1.39
N PRO A 69 13.04 -10.38 0.70
CA PRO A 69 13.18 -8.93 0.69
C PRO A 69 11.98 -8.28 0.01
N LEU A 70 11.55 -7.14 0.54
CA LEU A 70 10.50 -6.33 -0.07
C LEU A 70 10.91 -5.92 -1.48
N THR A 71 10.03 -6.12 -2.46
CA THR A 71 10.25 -5.69 -3.84
C THR A 71 10.37 -4.17 -3.90
N ARG A 72 11.20 -3.67 -4.83
CA ARG A 72 11.34 -2.24 -5.09
C ARG A 72 9.97 -1.64 -5.43
N ALA A 73 9.67 -0.49 -4.84
CA ALA A 73 8.47 0.26 -5.19
C ALA A 73 8.45 0.56 -6.70
N ILE A 74 7.28 0.41 -7.31
CA ILE A 74 7.06 0.76 -8.71
C ILE A 74 7.16 2.29 -8.83
N GLU A 75 7.76 2.77 -9.91
CA GLU A 75 7.79 4.21 -10.21
C GLU A 75 6.39 4.67 -10.60
N TYR A 76 5.83 5.61 -9.85
CA TYR A 76 4.49 6.12 -10.10
C TYR A 76 4.53 7.33 -11.04
N THR A 77 3.67 7.32 -12.06
CA THR A 77 3.42 8.47 -12.92
C THR A 77 2.12 9.19 -12.54
N ILE A 78 1.95 10.43 -13.01
CA ILE A 78 0.73 11.22 -12.75
C ILE A 78 -0.54 10.58 -13.31
N TYR A 79 -0.43 9.72 -14.32
CA TYR A 79 -1.55 9.07 -15.00
C TYR A 79 -1.91 7.70 -14.41
N ASP A 80 -1.11 7.19 -13.47
CA ASP A 80 -1.24 5.81 -12.99
C ASP A 80 -2.59 5.52 -12.35
N THR A 81 -3.16 6.47 -11.62
CA THR A 81 -4.47 6.28 -10.99
C THR A 81 -5.55 5.97 -12.03
N ASP A 82 -5.53 6.72 -13.14
CA ASP A 82 -6.49 6.57 -14.23
C ASP A 82 -6.23 5.32 -15.06
N ILE A 83 -4.97 4.98 -15.32
CA ILE A 83 -4.60 3.78 -16.06
C ILE A 83 -4.91 2.52 -15.24
N LEU A 84 -4.59 2.50 -13.94
CA LEU A 84 -4.90 1.38 -13.05
C LEU A 84 -6.40 1.09 -13.00
N SER A 85 -7.27 2.09 -13.13
CA SER A 85 -8.72 1.86 -13.21
C SER A 85 -9.12 1.02 -14.43
N VAL A 86 -8.44 1.18 -15.57
CA VAL A 86 -8.64 0.38 -16.79
C VAL A 86 -8.12 -1.03 -16.56
N LEU A 87 -6.94 -1.16 -15.94
CA LEU A 87 -6.29 -2.44 -15.74
C LEU A 87 -7.02 -3.36 -14.73
N ARG A 88 -7.78 -2.79 -13.79
CA ARG A 88 -8.55 -3.56 -12.78
C ARG A 88 -9.58 -4.52 -13.38
N GLY A 89 -10.03 -4.30 -14.62
CA GLY A 89 -11.00 -5.19 -15.29
C GLY A 89 -10.41 -6.48 -15.85
N ILE A 90 -9.10 -6.50 -16.15
CA ILE A 90 -8.43 -7.57 -16.90
C ILE A 90 -8.42 -8.92 -16.17
N PRO A 91 -8.13 -8.98 -14.84
CA PRO A 91 -8.11 -10.26 -14.14
C PRO A 91 -9.46 -10.99 -14.22
N LYS A 92 -10.57 -10.24 -14.26
CA LYS A 92 -11.92 -10.80 -14.43
C LYS A 92 -12.12 -11.37 -15.84
N GLU A 93 -11.61 -10.70 -16.88
CA GLU A 93 -11.67 -11.21 -18.26
C GLU A 93 -10.89 -12.53 -18.41
N ILE A 94 -9.73 -12.64 -17.77
CA ILE A 94 -8.91 -13.85 -17.81
C ILE A 94 -9.57 -14.98 -17.00
N ALA A 95 -9.91 -14.71 -15.74
CA ALA A 95 -10.37 -15.75 -14.81
C ALA A 95 -11.79 -16.24 -15.09
N VAL A 96 -12.72 -15.34 -15.43
CA VAL A 96 -14.14 -15.67 -15.59
C VAL A 96 -14.48 -15.95 -17.06
N ASN A 97 -14.03 -15.09 -17.96
CA ASN A 97 -14.36 -15.21 -19.38
C ASN A 97 -13.39 -16.14 -20.14
N LYS A 98 -12.43 -16.75 -19.44
CA LYS A 98 -11.42 -17.68 -19.98
C LYS A 98 -10.68 -17.12 -21.18
N LYS A 99 -10.48 -15.80 -21.19
CA LYS A 99 -9.74 -15.12 -22.25
C LYS A 99 -8.27 -15.51 -22.14
N ASP A 100 -7.65 -15.75 -23.29
CA ASP A 100 -6.21 -15.99 -23.37
C ASP A 100 -5.44 -14.80 -22.77
N VAL A 101 -4.43 -15.11 -21.95
CA VAL A 101 -3.67 -14.11 -21.19
C VAL A 101 -2.98 -13.13 -22.13
N ASN A 102 -2.37 -13.60 -23.21
CA ASN A 102 -1.65 -12.74 -24.14
C ASN A 102 -2.62 -11.77 -24.84
N THR A 103 -3.80 -12.27 -25.21
CA THR A 103 -4.84 -11.46 -25.84
C THR A 103 -5.39 -10.42 -24.88
N ALA A 104 -5.66 -10.80 -23.63
CA ALA A 104 -6.14 -9.89 -22.60
C ALA A 104 -5.12 -8.78 -22.28
N LEU A 105 -3.83 -9.12 -22.22
CA LEU A 105 -2.75 -8.14 -22.00
C LEU A 105 -2.55 -7.20 -23.20
N ARG A 106 -2.66 -7.70 -24.44
CA ARG A 106 -2.57 -6.85 -25.63
C ARG A 106 -3.69 -5.81 -25.66
N GLU A 107 -4.94 -6.24 -25.46
CA GLU A 107 -6.07 -5.31 -25.44
C GLU A 107 -6.01 -4.35 -24.26
N ALA A 108 -5.53 -4.80 -23.11
CA ALA A 108 -5.31 -3.94 -21.96
C ALA A 108 -4.34 -2.80 -22.26
N GLN A 109 -3.24 -3.12 -22.93
CA GLN A 109 -2.25 -2.14 -23.35
C GLN A 109 -2.85 -1.14 -24.34
N GLU A 110 -3.59 -1.61 -25.34
CA GLU A 110 -4.28 -0.74 -26.31
C GLU A 110 -5.26 0.23 -25.59
N ARG A 111 -6.07 -0.28 -24.64
CA ARG A 111 -6.99 0.56 -23.85
C ARG A 111 -6.25 1.57 -22.97
N ALA A 112 -5.11 1.18 -22.38
CA ALA A 112 -4.30 2.06 -21.56
C ALA A 112 -3.66 3.18 -22.38
N GLU A 113 -3.14 2.86 -23.57
CA GLU A 113 -2.54 3.83 -24.50
C GLU A 113 -3.56 4.85 -25.00
N ILE A 114 -4.78 4.42 -25.33
CA ILE A 114 -5.89 5.33 -25.71
C ILE A 114 -6.18 6.30 -24.58
N LYS A 115 -6.33 5.80 -23.35
CA LYS A 115 -6.66 6.64 -22.19
C LYS A 115 -5.50 7.60 -21.84
N LEU A 116 -4.26 7.14 -21.97
CA LEU A 116 -3.09 7.99 -21.80
C LEU A 116 -3.08 9.13 -22.84
N ALA A 117 -3.40 8.85 -24.10
CA ALA A 117 -3.50 9.86 -25.14
C ALA A 117 -4.65 10.86 -24.92
N GLU A 118 -5.73 10.46 -24.24
CA GLU A 118 -6.81 11.36 -23.82
C GLU A 118 -6.38 12.28 -22.67
N LEU A 119 -5.64 11.74 -21.70
CA LEU A 119 -5.19 12.49 -20.51
C LEU A 119 -3.98 13.40 -20.78
N ALA A 120 -3.24 13.13 -21.86
CA ALA A 120 -2.09 13.93 -22.29
C ALA A 120 -2.48 15.12 -23.20
N LYS A 121 -3.78 15.28 -23.53
CA LYS A 121 -4.31 16.45 -24.24
C LYS A 121 -4.68 17.56 -23.29
#